data_AF-A0A9P6QAT6-F1
#
_entry.id   AF-A0A9P6QAT6-F1
#
_cell.length_a   1.000
_cell.length_b   1.000
_cell.length_c   1.000
_cell.angle_alpha   90.00
_cell.angle_beta   90.00
_cell.angle_gamma   90.00
#
_symmetry.space_group_name_H-M   'P 1'
#
loop_
_entity.id
_entity.type
_entity.pdbx_description
1 polymer ?
#
loop_
_entity_poly.entity_id
_entity_poly.type
_entity_poly.pdbx_seq_one_letter_code
_entity_poly.pdbx_strand_id
1 'polypeptide(L)'
;MAQDSKRTVLQPLHDVKIHQDKELGRGRWLSLHEIAFTSPNGQEQRWECCRRIPQGQPSNGSGRHDFDAVDIIPVIKNAAGQATHIVLVVQYRPPVGCFAIEFPSGLVDPGESAEQAALRELLEETGFSSKISSSSVSGPTKERLKVVQKSAPVAYEPGLTGSCTCVVVVEIEMEEHELFGPNALDRPNQPDEDEWSLQVLTVDFTPGP
;
A
#
# COMPACT_ATOMS: atom_id res chain seq x y z
N MET A 1 -21.14 -29.20 7.61
CA MET A 1 -21.75 -27.85 7.68
C MET A 1 -20.94 -27.04 8.68
N ALA A 2 -19.92 -26.33 8.23
CA ALA A 2 -19.15 -25.44 9.10
C ALA A 2 -19.91 -24.11 9.20
N GLN A 3 -20.30 -23.74 10.42
CA GLN A 3 -20.93 -22.46 10.70
C GLN A 3 -19.90 -21.36 10.48
N ASP A 4 -20.14 -20.60 9.42
CA ASP A 4 -19.49 -19.34 9.12
C ASP A 4 -19.84 -18.36 10.25
N SER A 5 -18.98 -18.27 11.27
CA SER A 5 -19.17 -17.37 12.42
C SER A 5 -18.87 -15.95 11.97
N LYS A 6 -19.78 -15.38 11.18
CA LYS A 6 -19.76 -13.97 10.81
C LYS A 6 -19.90 -13.16 12.10
N ARG A 7 -18.85 -12.41 12.43
CA ARG A 7 -18.84 -11.41 13.51
C ARG A 7 -20.06 -10.51 13.35
N THR A 8 -21.06 -10.70 14.20
CA THR A 8 -22.20 -9.80 14.31
C THR A 8 -21.72 -8.56 15.05
N VAL A 9 -21.73 -7.40 14.39
CA VAL A 9 -21.65 -6.12 15.10
C VAL A 9 -22.90 -6.04 15.98
N LEU A 10 -22.72 -6.20 17.29
CA LEU A 10 -23.83 -6.35 18.24
C LEU A 10 -24.60 -5.04 18.49
N GLN A 11 -24.01 -3.90 18.13
CA GLN A 11 -24.65 -2.59 18.23
C GLN A 11 -24.96 -2.03 16.84
N PRO A 12 -26.13 -1.43 16.62
CA PRO A 12 -26.44 -0.79 15.35
C PRO A 12 -25.46 0.36 15.09
N LEU A 13 -24.99 0.43 13.84
CA LEU A 13 -24.30 1.61 13.36
C LEU A 13 -25.31 2.75 13.27
N HIS A 14 -24.91 3.94 13.71
CA HIS A 14 -25.75 5.13 13.65
C HIS A 14 -25.22 6.06 12.55
N ASP A 15 -26.14 6.63 11.78
CA ASP A 15 -25.78 7.63 10.78
C ASP A 15 -25.29 8.90 11.48
N VAL A 16 -24.00 9.20 11.35
CA VAL A 16 -23.41 10.45 11.83
C VAL A 16 -23.39 11.44 10.68
N LYS A 17 -23.97 12.63 10.90
CA LYS A 17 -23.93 13.73 9.95
C LYS A 17 -22.85 14.72 10.35
N ILE A 18 -21.88 14.89 9.46
CA ILE A 18 -20.92 16.00 9.53
C ILE A 18 -21.64 17.25 9.03
N HIS A 19 -21.64 18.29 9.85
CA HIS A 19 -22.29 19.57 9.51
C HIS A 19 -21.27 20.64 9.11
N GLN A 20 -20.02 20.50 9.56
CA GLN A 20 -18.94 21.41 9.24
C GLN A 20 -17.62 20.67 9.10
N ASP A 21 -16.83 21.15 8.14
CA ASP A 21 -15.45 20.77 7.92
C ASP A 21 -14.65 22.04 7.66
N LYS A 22 -13.89 22.47 8.67
CA LYS A 22 -13.18 23.74 8.66
C LYS A 22 -11.68 23.51 8.60
N GLU A 23 -11.03 23.99 7.55
CA GLU A 23 -9.57 24.01 7.49
C GLU A 23 -9.00 25.00 8.53
N LEU A 24 -8.12 24.49 9.40
CA LEU A 24 -7.42 25.27 10.41
C LEU A 24 -6.03 25.72 9.93
N GLY A 25 -5.41 24.93 9.05
CA GLY A 25 -4.09 25.21 8.52
C GLY A 25 -3.73 24.31 7.34
N ARG A 26 -2.79 24.78 6.51
CA ARG A 26 -2.40 24.12 5.26
C ARG A 26 -0.90 24.22 5.04
N GLY A 27 -0.28 23.07 4.79
CA GLY A 27 1.08 22.97 4.28
C GLY A 27 1.10 22.69 2.79
N ARG A 28 2.24 22.18 2.30
CA ARG A 28 2.36 21.70 0.92
C ARG A 28 1.66 20.36 0.71
N TRP A 29 1.84 19.43 1.66
CA TRP A 29 1.43 18.03 1.52
C TRP A 29 0.22 17.65 2.38
N LEU A 30 -0.02 18.37 3.47
CA LEU A 30 -1.07 18.08 4.46
C LEU A 30 -1.86 19.33 4.82
N SER A 31 -3.14 19.17 5.11
CA SER A 31 -4.01 20.18 5.73
C SER A 31 -4.59 19.67 7.05
N LEU A 32 -4.74 20.57 8.03
CA LEU A 32 -5.36 20.33 9.33
C LEU A 32 -6.80 20.85 9.31
N HIS A 33 -7.74 20.05 9.79
CA HIS A 33 -9.17 20.35 9.78
C HIS A 33 -9.80 20.14 11.16
N GLU A 34 -10.83 20.93 11.47
CA GLU A 34 -11.79 20.71 12.55
C GLU A 34 -13.12 20.27 11.93
N ILE A 35 -13.59 19.08 12.28
CA ILE A 35 -14.87 18.51 11.86
C ILE A 35 -15.86 18.68 12.99
N ALA A 36 -17.06 19.18 12.70
CA ALA A 36 -18.18 19.21 13.64
C ALA A 36 -19.29 18.26 13.20
N PHE A 37 -19.75 17.41 14.13
CA PHE A 37 -20.81 16.42 13.88
C PHE A 37 -21.72 16.26 15.11
N THR A 38 -22.90 15.68 14.89
CA THR A 38 -23.82 15.36 15.99
C THR A 38 -23.71 13.88 16.35
N SER A 39 -23.42 13.58 17.62
CA SER A 39 -23.42 12.20 18.13
C SER A 39 -24.85 11.64 18.27
N PRO A 40 -25.03 10.31 18.38
CA PRO A 40 -26.36 9.70 18.45
C PRO A 40 -27.25 10.18 19.60
N ASN A 41 -26.67 10.74 20.66
CA ASN A 41 -27.38 11.34 21.80
C ASN A 41 -27.77 12.81 21.58
N GLY A 42 -27.56 13.37 20.38
CA GLY A 42 -27.88 14.75 20.03
C GLY A 42 -26.85 15.80 20.47
N GLN A 43 -25.71 15.39 21.02
CA GLN A 43 -24.64 16.32 21.42
C GLN A 43 -23.78 16.72 20.21
N GLU A 44 -23.36 17.99 20.18
CA GLU A 44 -22.37 18.46 19.22
C GLU A 44 -20.98 17.97 19.65
N GLN A 45 -20.25 17.40 18.71
CA GLN A 45 -18.88 16.92 18.88
C GLN A 45 -17.97 17.62 17.88
N ARG A 46 -16.71 17.79 18.25
CA ARG A 46 -15.65 18.33 17.40
C ARG A 46 -14.47 17.39 17.37
N TRP A 47 -13.82 17.31 16.22
CA TRP A 47 -12.67 16.43 16.02
C TRP A 47 -11.65 17.08 15.10
N GLU A 48 -10.39 17.03 15.48
CA GLU A 48 -9.30 17.50 14.62
C GLU A 48 -8.73 16.34 13.80
N CYS A 49 -8.50 16.56 12.51
CA CYS A 49 -7.89 15.56 11.65
C CYS A 49 -6.96 16.17 10.60
N CYS A 50 -6.01 15.37 10.13
CA CYS A 50 -5.12 15.70 9.03
C CYS A 50 -5.61 15.05 7.72
N ARG A 51 -5.40 15.74 6.60
CA ARG A 51 -5.69 15.21 5.26
C ARG A 51 -4.53 15.44 4.31
N ARG A 52 -4.36 14.52 3.37
CA ARG A 52 -3.44 14.69 2.24
C ARG A 52 -3.98 15.74 1.28
N ILE A 53 -3.08 16.62 0.84
CA ILE A 53 -3.33 17.56 -0.25
C ILE A 53 -2.90 16.87 -1.54
N PRO A 54 -3.82 16.60 -2.48
CA PRO A 54 -3.47 16.05 -3.76
C PRO A 54 -2.56 17.02 -4.54
N GLN A 55 -1.36 16.60 -4.92
CA GLN A 55 -0.52 17.40 -5.80
C GLN A 55 -1.05 17.28 -7.23
N GLY A 56 -1.61 18.35 -7.78
CA GLY A 56 -2.05 18.41 -9.19
C GLY A 56 -3.45 17.87 -9.51
N GLN A 57 -4.24 17.41 -8.51
CA GLN A 57 -5.65 17.02 -8.72
C GLN A 57 -6.60 18.16 -8.36
N PRO A 58 -7.63 18.47 -9.18
CA PRO A 58 -8.71 19.36 -8.76
C PRO A 58 -9.49 18.72 -7.62
N SER A 59 -9.82 19.50 -6.60
CA SER A 59 -10.46 19.04 -5.35
C SER A 59 -11.82 18.35 -5.54
N ASN A 60 -12.46 18.51 -6.70
CA ASN A 60 -13.85 18.10 -6.96
C ASN A 60 -14.02 17.30 -8.28
N GLY A 61 -13.03 16.51 -8.71
CA GLY A 61 -13.11 15.72 -9.94
C GLY A 61 -13.74 14.34 -9.77
N SER A 62 -14.70 13.99 -10.62
CA SER A 62 -15.10 12.59 -10.84
C SER A 62 -13.89 11.79 -11.32
N GLY A 63 -13.47 10.77 -10.56
CA GLY A 63 -12.30 9.94 -10.90
C GLY A 63 -11.27 9.76 -9.78
N ARG A 64 -11.48 10.39 -8.61
CA ARG A 64 -10.67 10.11 -7.42
C ARG A 64 -11.10 8.77 -6.82
N HIS A 65 -10.13 7.90 -6.51
CA HIS A 65 -10.37 6.68 -5.76
C HIS A 65 -10.81 7.00 -4.33
N ASP A 66 -11.53 6.07 -3.71
CA ASP A 66 -11.88 6.11 -2.28
C ASP A 66 -10.66 5.86 -1.36
N PHE A 67 -9.45 5.81 -1.92
CA PHE A 67 -8.17 5.59 -1.26
C PHE A 67 -7.09 6.48 -1.89
N ASP A 68 -6.07 6.81 -1.09
CA ASP A 68 -4.94 7.66 -1.51
C ASP A 68 -3.77 6.84 -2.09
N ALA A 69 -3.60 5.60 -1.62
CA ALA A 69 -2.40 4.79 -1.82
C ALA A 69 -2.71 3.30 -2.01
N VAL A 70 -1.69 2.53 -2.38
CA VAL A 70 -1.68 1.06 -2.29
C VAL A 70 -0.61 0.58 -1.33
N ASP A 71 -0.94 -0.47 -0.57
CA ASP A 71 0.02 -1.25 0.19
C ASP A 71 0.10 -2.64 -0.44
N ILE A 72 1.30 -3.09 -0.76
CA ILE A 72 1.51 -4.29 -1.56
C ILE A 72 1.99 -5.40 -0.65
N ILE A 73 1.34 -6.56 -0.70
CA ILE A 73 1.80 -7.78 -0.03
C ILE A 73 2.42 -8.68 -1.11
N PRO A 74 3.76 -8.63 -1.31
CA PRO A 74 4.41 -9.37 -2.38
C PRO A 74 4.86 -10.72 -1.83
N VAL A 75 4.22 -11.79 -2.30
CA VAL A 75 4.44 -13.17 -1.84
C VAL A 75 5.21 -13.93 -2.91
N ILE A 76 6.41 -14.38 -2.57
CA ILE A 76 7.22 -15.20 -3.46
C ILE A 76 6.76 -16.65 -3.36
N LYS A 77 6.53 -17.27 -4.51
CA LYS A 77 6.17 -18.68 -4.65
C LYS A 77 7.18 -19.42 -5.54
N ASN A 78 7.56 -20.61 -5.10
CA ASN A 78 8.36 -21.53 -5.93
C ASN A 78 7.49 -22.17 -7.03
N ALA A 79 8.10 -22.97 -7.90
CA ALA A 79 7.44 -23.68 -9.00
C ALA A 79 6.37 -24.68 -8.53
N ALA A 80 6.42 -25.13 -7.28
CA ALA A 80 5.37 -25.94 -6.66
C ALA A 80 4.18 -25.11 -6.15
N GLY A 81 4.22 -23.78 -6.31
CA GLY A 81 3.18 -22.85 -5.85
C GLY A 81 3.19 -22.59 -4.34
N GLN A 82 4.25 -23.02 -3.63
CA GLN A 82 4.39 -22.83 -2.19
C GLN A 82 4.95 -21.44 -1.92
N ALA A 83 4.32 -20.71 -1.00
CA ALA A 83 4.84 -19.44 -0.52
C ALA A 83 6.13 -19.68 0.27
N THR A 84 7.22 -19.04 -0.14
CA THR A 84 8.54 -19.17 0.49
C THR A 84 8.95 -17.90 1.20
N HIS A 85 8.69 -16.73 0.61
CA HIS A 85 9.11 -15.45 1.18
C HIS A 85 8.06 -14.37 1.03
N ILE A 86 8.22 -13.32 1.83
CA ILE A 86 7.57 -12.02 1.64
C ILE A 86 8.63 -10.95 1.36
N VAL A 87 8.29 -10.00 0.49
CA VAL A 87 9.13 -8.85 0.20
C VAL A 87 8.66 -7.65 1.01
N LEU A 88 9.61 -6.97 1.65
CA LEU A 88 9.43 -5.77 2.46
C LEU A 88 10.44 -4.73 2.00
N VAL A 89 10.22 -3.49 2.41
CA VAL A 89 11.17 -2.39 2.26
C VAL A 89 11.58 -1.83 3.61
N VAL A 90 12.78 -1.26 3.66
CA VAL A 90 13.29 -0.50 4.81
C VAL A 90 13.62 0.89 4.31
N GLN A 91 13.02 1.91 4.93
CA GLN A 91 13.28 3.30 4.58
C GLN A 91 13.24 4.22 5.81
N TYR A 92 14.02 5.30 5.78
CA TYR A 92 13.97 6.32 6.81
C TYR A 92 12.69 7.14 6.66
N ARG A 93 11.87 7.18 7.71
CA ARG A 93 10.62 7.94 7.73
C ARG A 93 10.79 9.19 8.61
N PRO A 94 10.89 10.40 8.02
CA PRO A 94 11.02 11.64 8.80
C PRO A 94 9.94 11.84 9.88
N PRO A 95 8.65 11.46 9.69
CA PRO A 95 7.63 11.62 10.73
C PRO A 95 7.89 10.85 12.03
N VAL A 96 8.57 9.70 11.95
CA VAL A 96 8.92 8.87 13.12
C VAL A 96 10.39 8.97 13.53
N GLY A 97 11.23 9.59 12.69
CA GLY A 97 12.64 9.85 12.98
C GLY A 97 13.53 8.60 12.99
N CYS A 98 13.11 7.52 12.33
CA CYS A 98 13.85 6.26 12.28
C CYS A 98 13.61 5.50 10.96
N PHE A 99 14.36 4.42 10.77
CA PHE A 99 14.08 3.44 9.72
C PHE A 99 12.88 2.58 10.11
N ALA A 100 11.95 2.44 9.18
CA ALA A 100 10.77 1.60 9.32
C ALA A 100 10.84 0.42 8.35
N ILE A 101 10.36 -0.74 8.79
CA ILE A 101 10.14 -1.92 7.95
C ILE A 101 8.69 -1.89 7.52
N GLU A 102 8.45 -1.89 6.21
CA GLU A 102 7.14 -1.65 5.63
C GLU A 102 6.88 -2.61 4.45
N PHE A 103 5.61 -2.75 4.10
CA PHE A 103 5.28 -3.25 2.78
C PHE A 103 5.66 -2.23 1.72
N PRO A 104 6.02 -2.65 0.49
CA PRO A 104 6.11 -1.72 -0.62
C PRO A 104 4.79 -0.97 -0.77
N SER A 105 4.85 0.34 -1.01
CA SER A 105 3.66 1.19 -0.97
C SER A 105 3.86 2.49 -1.73
N GLY A 106 2.79 3.04 -2.29
CA GLY A 106 2.86 4.38 -2.85
C GLY A 106 1.52 4.96 -3.25
N LEU A 107 1.54 6.23 -3.66
CA LEU A 107 0.34 6.98 -4.01
C LEU A 107 -0.21 6.48 -5.34
N VAL A 108 -1.54 6.51 -5.46
CA VAL A 108 -2.20 6.10 -6.70
C VAL A 108 -2.29 7.29 -7.63
N ASP A 109 -1.77 7.12 -8.84
CA ASP A 109 -1.76 8.18 -9.82
C ASP A 109 -3.14 8.43 -10.46
N PRO A 110 -3.37 9.62 -11.03
CA PRO A 110 -4.62 9.95 -11.70
C PRO A 110 -4.99 8.95 -12.81
N GLY A 111 -6.14 8.28 -12.64
CA GLY A 111 -6.64 7.31 -13.63
C GLY A 111 -5.99 5.93 -13.56
N GLU A 112 -5.04 5.72 -12.65
CA GLU A 112 -4.41 4.43 -12.39
C GLU A 112 -5.34 3.52 -11.56
N SER A 113 -5.46 2.23 -11.87
CA SER A 113 -6.14 1.28 -10.98
C SER A 113 -5.25 0.87 -9.81
N ALA A 114 -5.82 0.36 -8.71
CA ALA A 114 -5.00 -0.14 -7.59
C ALA A 114 -3.98 -1.21 -8.03
N GLU A 115 -4.36 -2.09 -8.96
CA GLU A 115 -3.47 -3.11 -9.51
C GLU A 115 -2.33 -2.52 -10.33
N GLN A 116 -2.60 -1.46 -11.10
CA GLN A 116 -1.58 -0.77 -11.88
C GLN A 116 -0.58 -0.07 -10.96
N ALA A 117 -1.08 0.67 -9.95
CA ALA A 117 -0.26 1.31 -8.93
C ALA A 117 0.61 0.28 -8.20
N ALA A 118 0.00 -0.83 -7.77
CA ALA A 118 0.72 -1.88 -7.04
C ALA A 118 1.87 -2.49 -7.84
N LEU A 119 1.69 -2.72 -9.15
CA LEU A 119 2.75 -3.27 -10.00
C LEU A 119 3.84 -2.25 -10.33
N ARG A 120 3.47 -0.95 -10.46
CA ARG A 120 4.41 0.15 -10.67
C ARG A 120 5.29 0.38 -9.45
N GLU A 121 4.67 0.60 -8.28
CA GLU A 121 5.39 0.83 -7.02
C GLU A 121 6.24 -0.37 -6.62
N LEU A 122 5.74 -1.61 -6.81
CA LEU A 122 6.57 -2.80 -6.59
C LEU A 122 7.82 -2.80 -7.47
N LEU A 123 7.70 -2.41 -8.73
CA LEU A 123 8.86 -2.31 -9.63
C LEU A 123 9.82 -1.20 -9.19
N GLU A 124 9.30 -0.01 -8.91
CA GLU A 124 10.08 1.17 -8.52
C GLU A 124 10.87 0.92 -7.23
N GLU A 125 10.20 0.43 -6.18
CA GLU A 125 10.82 0.28 -4.86
C GLU A 125 11.69 -0.99 -4.73
N THR A 126 11.39 -2.04 -5.50
CA THR A 126 12.01 -3.37 -5.28
C THR A 126 12.73 -3.97 -6.47
N GLY A 127 12.47 -3.47 -7.68
CA GLY A 127 12.96 -4.04 -8.93
C GLY A 127 12.20 -5.30 -9.40
N PHE A 128 11.22 -5.81 -8.64
CA PHE A 128 10.42 -6.95 -9.08
C PHE A 128 9.52 -6.55 -10.26
N SER A 129 9.81 -7.10 -11.44
CA SER A 129 9.09 -6.79 -12.68
C SER A 129 8.36 -8.00 -13.24
N SER A 130 7.28 -7.75 -13.98
CA SER A 130 6.51 -8.79 -14.68
C SER A 130 7.27 -9.47 -15.83
N LYS A 131 8.41 -8.90 -16.27
CA LYS A 131 9.19 -9.34 -17.43
C LYS A 131 10.68 -9.37 -17.13
N ILE A 132 11.35 -10.48 -17.40
CA ILE A 132 12.81 -10.54 -17.39
C ILE A 132 13.33 -9.89 -18.68
N SER A 133 14.09 -8.80 -18.57
CA SER A 133 14.93 -8.29 -19.66
C SER A 133 16.17 -9.16 -19.81
N SER A 134 16.00 -10.45 -20.11
CA SER A 134 17.14 -11.30 -20.45
C SER A 134 17.42 -11.10 -21.93
N SER A 135 18.42 -10.29 -22.25
CA SER A 135 19.08 -10.18 -23.55
C SER A 135 19.69 -11.51 -24.04
N SER A 136 19.40 -12.65 -23.40
CA SER A 136 20.09 -13.93 -23.62
C SER A 136 19.23 -15.18 -23.41
N VAL A 137 17.90 -15.09 -23.22
CA VAL A 137 17.04 -16.28 -23.17
C VAL A 137 16.00 -16.22 -24.28
N SER A 138 16.23 -17.00 -25.34
CA SER A 138 15.24 -17.24 -26.38
C SER A 138 14.17 -18.22 -25.86
N GLY A 139 13.20 -17.70 -25.13
CA GLY A 139 12.04 -18.44 -24.64
C GLY A 139 10.82 -17.52 -24.50
N PRO A 140 9.60 -18.05 -24.44
CA PRO A 140 8.40 -17.24 -24.22
C PRO A 140 8.53 -16.47 -22.89
N THR A 141 8.26 -15.17 -22.92
CA THR A 141 8.23 -14.32 -21.73
C THR A 141 7.11 -14.82 -20.82
N LYS A 142 7.45 -15.52 -19.73
CA LYS A 142 6.49 -15.95 -18.73
C LYS A 142 6.20 -14.77 -17.80
N GLU A 143 4.92 -14.40 -17.66
CA GLU A 143 4.49 -13.45 -16.62
C GLU A 143 4.78 -14.06 -15.25
N ARG A 144 5.64 -13.41 -14.48
CA ARG A 144 6.03 -13.87 -13.12
C ARG A 144 5.24 -13.22 -12.01
N LEU A 145 4.61 -12.07 -12.27
CA LEU A 145 3.84 -11.31 -11.30
C LEU A 145 2.36 -11.50 -11.58
N LYS A 146 1.59 -11.82 -10.53
CA LYS A 146 0.14 -11.96 -10.62
C LYS A 146 -0.51 -11.24 -9.45
N VAL A 147 -1.34 -10.24 -9.74
CA VAL A 147 -2.26 -9.69 -8.75
C VAL A 147 -3.35 -10.73 -8.49
N VAL A 148 -3.44 -11.21 -7.25
CA VAL A 148 -4.39 -12.27 -6.88
C VAL A 148 -5.53 -11.77 -6.01
N GLN A 149 -5.36 -10.64 -5.34
CA GLN A 149 -6.37 -10.07 -4.47
C GLN A 149 -6.19 -8.55 -4.33
N LYS A 150 -7.31 -7.85 -4.14
CA LYS A 150 -7.34 -6.49 -3.58
C LYS A 150 -8.37 -6.38 -2.48
N SER A 151 -8.15 -5.48 -1.53
CA SER A 151 -9.13 -5.13 -0.50
C SER A 151 -10.09 -4.03 -0.97
N ALA A 152 -11.15 -3.81 -0.20
CA ALA A 152 -11.80 -2.50 -0.16
C ALA A 152 -10.85 -1.47 0.50
N PRO A 153 -11.12 -0.15 0.40
CA PRO A 153 -10.33 0.86 1.09
C PRO A 153 -10.21 0.57 2.59
N VAL A 154 -8.99 0.67 3.14
CA VAL A 154 -8.67 0.49 4.56
C VAL A 154 -8.02 1.78 5.07
N ALA A 155 -8.50 2.31 6.20
CA ALA A 155 -7.91 3.49 6.81
C ALA A 155 -6.58 3.15 7.52
N TYR A 156 -5.57 4.02 7.39
CA TYR A 156 -4.30 3.86 8.12
C TYR A 156 -4.47 4.18 9.60
N GLU A 157 -4.93 5.39 9.90
CA GLU A 157 -5.14 5.89 11.26
C GLU A 157 -6.46 6.70 11.25
N PRO A 158 -7.62 6.04 11.44
CA PRO A 158 -8.93 6.67 11.30
C PRO A 158 -9.28 7.64 12.44
N GLY A 159 -8.48 7.68 13.51
CA GLY A 159 -8.64 8.63 14.61
C GLY A 159 -7.96 9.98 14.35
N LEU A 160 -7.02 10.03 13.41
CA LEU A 160 -6.18 11.19 13.13
C LEU A 160 -6.29 11.65 11.68
N THR A 161 -6.50 10.74 10.74
CA THR A 161 -6.44 11.03 9.30
C THR A 161 -7.62 10.45 8.55
N GLY A 162 -7.97 11.09 7.42
CA GLY A 162 -8.88 10.52 6.43
C GLY A 162 -8.19 9.62 5.41
N SER A 163 -6.92 9.25 5.62
CA SER A 163 -6.14 8.54 4.61
C SER A 163 -6.44 7.06 4.58
N CYS A 164 -6.65 6.57 3.37
CA CYS A 164 -6.98 5.18 3.09
C CYS A 164 -6.02 4.59 2.07
N THR A 165 -5.84 3.28 2.15
CA THR A 165 -5.08 2.46 1.20
C THR A 165 -5.94 1.33 0.64
N CYS A 166 -5.58 0.85 -0.54
CA CYS A 166 -6.02 -0.43 -1.05
C CYS A 166 -4.89 -1.45 -0.90
N VAL A 167 -5.14 -2.54 -0.15
CA VAL A 167 -4.15 -3.60 0.01
C VAL A 167 -4.21 -4.52 -1.20
N VAL A 168 -3.08 -4.71 -1.89
CA VAL A 168 -2.97 -5.55 -3.08
C VAL A 168 -2.01 -6.70 -2.83
N VAL A 169 -2.46 -7.94 -3.04
CA VAL A 169 -1.61 -9.12 -2.93
C VAL A 169 -1.06 -9.48 -4.31
N VAL A 170 0.26 -9.50 -4.42
CA VAL A 170 0.98 -9.85 -5.65
C VAL A 170 1.76 -11.14 -5.42
N GLU A 171 1.48 -12.17 -6.21
CA GLU A 171 2.28 -13.39 -6.22
C GLU A 171 3.42 -13.25 -7.22
N ILE A 172 4.62 -13.63 -6.80
CA ILE A 172 5.85 -13.58 -7.59
C ILE A 172 6.35 -15.00 -7.77
N GLU A 173 6.33 -15.53 -8.99
CA GLU A 173 6.90 -16.86 -9.28
C GLU A 173 8.43 -16.74 -9.42
N MET A 174 9.15 -17.26 -8.43
CA MET A 174 10.60 -17.18 -8.36
C MET A 174 11.19 -18.28 -7.48
N GLU A 175 12.30 -18.85 -7.94
CA GLU A 175 13.09 -19.81 -7.18
C GLU A 175 14.16 -19.11 -6.33
N GLU A 176 14.59 -19.76 -5.24
CA GLU A 176 15.53 -19.18 -4.27
C GLU A 176 16.88 -18.78 -4.90
N HIS A 177 17.37 -19.54 -5.88
CA HIS A 177 18.60 -19.21 -6.61
C HIS A 177 18.47 -17.96 -7.48
N GLU A 178 17.26 -17.53 -7.82
CA GLU A 178 16.99 -16.27 -8.54
C GLU A 178 16.89 -15.08 -7.57
N LEU A 179 16.68 -15.34 -6.28
CA LEU A 179 16.67 -14.31 -5.23
C LEU A 179 18.06 -13.97 -4.71
N PHE A 180 18.90 -14.99 -4.52
CA PHE A 180 20.19 -14.86 -3.83
C PHE A 180 21.40 -15.33 -4.67
N GLY A 181 21.18 -15.80 -5.90
CA GLY A 181 22.24 -16.31 -6.77
C GLY A 181 23.04 -15.21 -7.49
N PRO A 182 24.07 -15.61 -8.26
CA PRO A 182 24.94 -14.68 -8.98
C PRO A 182 24.24 -13.88 -10.09
N ASN A 183 23.05 -14.31 -10.50
CA ASN A 183 22.18 -13.61 -11.46
C ASN A 183 20.90 -13.09 -10.79
N ALA A 184 20.94 -12.85 -9.47
CA ALA A 184 19.80 -12.26 -8.77
C ALA A 184 19.41 -10.92 -9.43
N LEU A 185 18.12 -10.57 -9.36
CA LEU A 185 17.63 -9.31 -9.90
C LEU A 185 18.53 -8.16 -9.41
N ASP A 186 19.06 -7.38 -10.37
CA ASP A 186 19.69 -6.10 -10.09
C ASP A 186 18.62 -5.22 -9.46
N ARG A 187 18.63 -5.15 -8.14
CA ARG A 187 17.79 -4.22 -7.38
C ARG A 187 18.27 -2.82 -7.72
N PRO A 188 17.37 -1.82 -7.84
CA PRO A 188 17.77 -0.46 -8.16
C PRO A 188 18.93 -0.03 -7.26
N ASN A 189 20.11 0.14 -7.85
CA ASN A 189 21.36 0.47 -7.15
C ASN A 189 21.43 1.95 -6.75
N GLN A 190 20.48 2.77 -7.22
CA GLN A 190 20.35 4.18 -6.92
C GLN A 190 18.86 4.48 -6.74
N PRO A 191 18.41 4.70 -5.49
CA PRO A 191 17.09 5.25 -5.26
C PRO A 191 16.99 6.65 -5.86
N ASP A 192 15.78 7.09 -6.21
CA ASP A 192 15.53 8.50 -6.53
C ASP A 192 15.94 9.42 -5.37
N GLU A 193 16.14 10.73 -5.62
CA GLU A 193 16.67 11.67 -4.61
C GLU A 193 15.87 11.67 -3.29
N ASP A 194 14.57 11.42 -3.37
CA ASP A 194 13.61 11.34 -2.28
C ASP A 194 13.50 9.94 -1.64
N GLU A 195 14.07 8.91 -2.26
CA GLU A 195 14.08 7.52 -1.78
C GLU A 195 15.45 7.02 -1.35
N TRP A 196 16.44 7.90 -1.20
CA TRP A 196 17.86 7.62 -0.90
C TRP A 196 18.15 6.56 0.18
N SER A 197 17.20 6.28 1.07
CA SER A 197 17.32 5.36 2.19
C SER A 197 16.71 3.98 1.95
N LEU A 198 16.04 3.78 0.82
CA LEU A 198 15.25 2.60 0.51
C LEU A 198 16.14 1.37 0.32
N GLN A 199 15.76 0.29 1.01
CA GLN A 199 16.40 -1.02 0.91
C GLN A 199 15.32 -2.10 0.82
N VAL A 200 15.60 -3.18 0.09
CA VAL A 200 14.68 -4.30 -0.06
C VAL A 200 15.07 -5.43 0.90
N LEU A 201 14.11 -5.90 1.69
CA LEU A 201 14.24 -7.03 2.59
C LEU A 201 13.35 -8.19 2.10
N THR A 202 13.88 -9.40 2.12
CA THR A 202 13.11 -10.63 1.89
C THR A 202 13.09 -11.45 3.17
N VAL A 203 11.91 -11.80 3.66
CA VAL A 203 11.74 -12.59 4.89
C VAL A 203 11.23 -13.97 4.52
N ASP A 204 11.94 -15.01 4.93
CA ASP A 204 11.59 -16.42 4.72
C ASP A 204 10.44 -16.84 5.66
N PHE A 205 9.53 -17.65 5.14
CA PHE A 205 8.45 -18.29 5.90
C PHE A 205 8.85 -19.63 6.53
N THR A 206 10.04 -20.16 6.23
CA THR A 206 10.51 -21.36 6.91
C THR A 206 10.62 -21.10 8.43
N PRO A 207 10.04 -21.98 9.27
CA PRO A 207 10.23 -21.86 10.71
C PRO A 207 11.72 -21.87 11.03
N GLY A 208 12.17 -20.93 11.85
CA GLY A 208 13.55 -20.91 12.31
C GLY A 208 13.94 -22.23 13.01
N PRO A 209 15.25 -22.53 13.07
CA PRO A 209 15.76 -23.72 13.75
C PRO A 209 15.39 -23.79 15.23
#